data_AF-A0AAX4L4E4-F1
#
_entry.id   AF-A0AAX4L4E4-F1
#
_cell.length_a   1.000
_cell.length_b   1.000
_cell.length_c   1.000
_cell.angle_alpha   90.00
_cell.angle_beta   90.00
_cell.angle_gamma   90.00
#
_symmetry.space_group_name_H-M   'P 1'
#
loop_
_entity.id
_entity.type
_entity.pdbx_description
1 polymer ?
#
loop_
_entity_poly.entity_id
_entity_poly.type
_entity_poly.pdbx_seq_one_letter_code
_entity_poly.pdbx_strand_id
1 'polypeptide(L)' 'MVNGRTILAGILIVIPFIAYFAIPTYNKVEPDLGGLPYFYWYQTLWLAISTILFSIAALLLARR' A
#
# COMPACT_ATOMS: atom_id res chain seq x y z
N MET A 1 -23.29 12.32 3.57
CA MET A 1 -23.02 12.85 2.21
C MET A 1 -21.60 12.48 1.83
N VAL A 2 -21.38 11.83 0.69
CA VAL A 2 -20.04 11.53 0.17
C VAL A 2 -19.42 12.85 -0.30
N ASN A 3 -18.22 13.18 0.17
CA ASN A 3 -17.48 14.37 -0.25
C ASN A 3 -16.10 14.00 -0.80
N GLY A 4 -15.38 14.98 -1.36
CA GLY A 4 -14.07 14.73 -1.97
C GLY A 4 -13.05 14.08 -1.01
N ARG A 5 -13.12 14.40 0.29
CA ARG A 5 -12.24 13.79 1.31
C ARG A 5 -12.58 12.31 1.52
N THR A 6 -13.86 11.94 1.50
CA THR A 6 -14.31 10.54 1.54
C THR A 6 -13.79 9.74 0.36
N ILE A 7 -13.89 10.31 -0.84
CA ILE A 7 -13.45 9.66 -2.08
C ILE A 7 -11.94 9.45 -2.04
N LEU A 8 -11.18 10.49 -1.67
CA LEU A 8 -9.73 10.41 -1.56
C LEU A 8 -9.29 9.35 -0.54
N ALA A 9 -9.91 9.30 0.64
CA ALA A 9 -9.61 8.27 1.64
C ALA A 9 -9.88 6.86 1.11
N GLY A 10 -10.98 6.66 0.37
CA GLY A 10 -11.28 5.39 -0.29
C GLY A 10 -10.21 4.99 -1.31
N ILE A 11 -9.75 5.92 -2.14
CA ILE A 11 -8.68 5.66 -3.12
C ILE A 11 -7.39 5.25 -2.41
N LEU A 12 -6.97 6.00 -1.38
CA LEU A 12 -5.76 5.69 -0.61
C LEU A 12 -5.82 4.30 0.03
N ILE A 13 -7.00 3.89 0.50
CA ILE A 13 -7.22 2.56 1.09
C ILE A 13 -7.12 1.45 0.05
N VAL A 14 -7.61 1.67 -1.17
CA VAL A 14 -7.65 0.64 -2.23
C VAL A 14 -6.26 0.37 -2.83
N ILE A 15 -5.37 1.37 -2.88
CA ILE A 15 -4.03 1.24 -3.48
C ILE A 15 -3.22 0.06 -2.91
N PRO A 16 -3.06 -0.13 -1.57
CA PRO A 16 -2.41 -1.29 -1.00
C PRO A 16 -2.96 -2.63 -1.50
N PHE A 17 -4.28 -2.79 -1.56
CA PHE A 17 -4.89 -4.04 -2.01
C PHE A 17 -4.53 -4.37 -3.45
N ILE A 18 -4.54 -3.37 -4.34
CA ILE A 18 -4.13 -3.55 -5.74
C ILE A 18 -2.67 -4.05 -5.79
N ALA A 19 -1.77 -3.45 -5.01
CA ALA A 19 -0.38 -3.85 -4.96
C ALA A 19 -0.19 -5.29 -4.45
N TYR A 20 -0.88 -5.67 -3.37
CA TYR A 20 -0.82 -7.03 -2.81
C TYR A 20 -1.58 -8.08 -3.65
N PHE A 21 -2.55 -7.70 -4.48
CA PHE A 21 -3.19 -8.65 -5.41
C PHE A 21 -2.44 -8.82 -6.73
N ALA A 22 -1.53 -7.90 -7.07
CA ALA A 22 -0.67 -7.99 -8.24
C ALA A 22 0.46 -9.02 -8.05
N ILE A 23 0.15 -10.24 -7.59
CA ILE A 23 1.08 -11.31 -7.21
C ILE A 23 2.21 -11.53 -8.23
N PRO A 24 1.95 -11.60 -9.56
CA PRO A 24 3.00 -11.84 -10.54
C PRO A 24 4.08 -10.74 -10.59
N THR A 25 3.78 -9.54 -10.08
CA THR A 25 4.74 -8.42 -10.08
C THR A 25 5.88 -8.63 -9.08
N TYR A 26 5.61 -9.34 -7.98
CA TYR A 26 6.56 -9.46 -6.87
C TYR A 26 6.84 -10.88 -6.40
N ASN A 27 6.10 -11.88 -6.87
CA ASN A 27 6.37 -13.28 -6.53
C ASN A 27 7.55 -13.84 -7.35
N LYS A 28 8.75 -13.35 -7.05
CA LYS A 28 10.01 -13.75 -7.70
C LYS A 28 11.17 -13.57 -6.73
N VAL A 29 12.30 -14.19 -7.07
CA VAL A 29 13.53 -14.12 -6.26
C VAL A 29 14.34 -12.87 -6.60
N GLU A 30 14.51 -12.58 -7.88
CA GLU A 30 15.32 -11.46 -8.33
C GLU A 30 14.49 -10.21 -8.68
N PRO A 31 15.05 -9.00 -8.47
CA PRO A 31 16.35 -8.74 -7.85
C PRO A 31 16.34 -8.94 -6.33
N ASP A 32 17.42 -9.50 -5.80
CA ASP A 32 17.61 -9.63 -4.36
C ASP A 32 18.37 -8.42 -3.78
N LEU A 33 18.19 -8.17 -2.49
CA LEU A 33 18.93 -7.16 -1.74
C LEU A 33 19.83 -7.86 -0.73
N GLY A 34 21.07 -8.13 -1.12
CA GLY A 34 22.05 -8.78 -0.24
C GLY A 34 21.60 -10.16 0.23
N GLY A 35 21.02 -10.98 -0.66
CA GLY A 35 20.47 -12.28 -0.32
C GLY A 35 19.02 -12.25 0.17
N LEU A 36 18.38 -11.08 0.30
CA LEU A 36 16.95 -10.95 0.58
C LEU A 36 16.14 -10.97 -0.73
N PRO A 37 15.34 -12.00 -1.03
CA PRO A 37 14.60 -12.10 -2.28
C PRO A 37 13.61 -10.94 -2.53
N TYR A 38 13.33 -10.65 -3.80
CA TYR A 38 12.39 -9.62 -4.26
C TYR A 38 11.05 -9.65 -3.53
N PHE A 39 10.48 -10.85 -3.41
CA PHE A 39 9.24 -11.07 -2.68
C PHE A 39 9.28 -10.41 -1.28
N TYR A 40 10.33 -10.61 -0.50
CA TYR A 40 10.35 -10.13 0.89
C TYR A 40 10.54 -8.62 1.00
N TRP A 41 11.53 -8.07 0.29
CA TRP A 41 11.82 -6.66 0.43
C TRP A 41 10.75 -5.79 -0.21
N TYR A 42 10.17 -6.23 -1.33
CA TYR A 42 9.06 -5.53 -1.97
C TYR A 42 7.85 -5.46 -1.03
N GLN A 43 7.50 -6.57 -0.39
CA GLN A 43 6.39 -6.63 0.56
C GLN A 43 6.65 -5.77 1.80
N THR A 44 7.89 -5.71 2.27
CA THR A 44 8.30 -4.85 3.39
C THR A 44 8.24 -3.37 3.03
N LEU A 45 8.66 -2.99 1.81
CA LEU A 45 8.51 -1.63 1.30
C LEU A 45 7.02 -1.24 1.23
N TRP A 46 6.19 -2.13 0.68
CA TRP A 46 4.74 -1.92 0.61
C TRP A 46 4.05 -1.89 1.96
N LEU A 47 4.58 -2.57 2.98
CA LEU A 47 4.09 -2.46 4.36
C LEU A 47 4.24 -1.03 4.89
N ALA A 48 5.41 -0.42 4.68
CA ALA A 48 5.67 0.96 5.07
C ALA A 48 4.80 1.95 4.27
N ILE A 49 4.71 1.77 2.94
CA ILE A 49 3.84 2.60 2.08
C ILE A 49 2.38 2.49 2.52
N SER A 50 1.89 1.28 2.78
CA SER A 50 0.51 1.04 3.22
C SER A 50 0.21 1.73 4.54
N THR A 51 1.17 1.72 5.48
CA THR A 51 1.05 2.44 6.75
C THR A 51 0.86 3.93 6.53
N ILE A 52 1.63 4.54 5.62
CA ILE A 52 1.50 5.96 5.27
C ILE A 52 0.14 6.24 4.64
N LEU A 53 -0.28 5.44 3.65
CA LEU A 53 -1.55 5.62 2.94
C LEU A 53 -2.75 5.50 3.89
N PHE A 54 -2.77 4.48 4.75
CA PHE A 54 -3.83 4.31 5.75
C PHE A 54 -3.81 5.41 6.81
N SER A 55 -2.64 5.88 7.23
CA SER A 55 -2.55 7.00 8.18
C SER A 55 -3.13 8.28 7.59
N ILE A 56 -2.81 8.61 6.33
CA ILE A 56 -3.38 9.77 5.64
C ILE A 56 -4.89 9.60 5.48
N ALA A 57 -5.37 8.42 5.06
CA ALA A 57 -6.80 8.14 4.96
C ALA A 57 -7.49 8.32 6.31
N ALA A 58 -6.91 7.79 7.40
CA ALA A 58 -7.44 7.94 8.76
C ALA A 58 -7.52 9.41 9.17
N LEU A 59 -6.48 10.23 8.92
CA LEU A 59 -6.49 11.66 9.20
C LEU A 59 -7.54 12.43 8.39
N LEU A 60 -7.75 12.05 7.12
CA LEU A 60 -8.79 12.62 6.27
C LEU A 60 -10.20 12.28 6.78
N LEU A 61 -10.37 11.13 7.41
CA LEU A 61 -11.64 10.68 7.96
C LEU A 61 -11.90 11.18 9.39
N ALA A 62 -10.84 11.33 10.20
CA ALA A 62 -10.94 11.70 11.62
C ALA A 62 -11.33 13.18 11.83
N ARG A 63 -10.98 14.07 10.91
CA ARG A 63 -11.42 15.48 10.98
C ARG A 63 -12.79 15.69 10.32
N ARG A 64 -13.76 14.86 10.68
CA ARG A 64 -15.16 14.94 10.24
C ARG A 64 -16.06 15.38 11.36
#